data_AF-A0A2D4N924-F1
#
_entry.id   AF-A0A2D4N924-F1
#
_cell.length_a   1.000
_cell.length_b   1.000
_cell.length_c   1.000
_cell.angle_alpha   90.00
_cell.angle_beta   90.00
_cell.angle_gamma   90.00
#
_symmetry.space_group_name_H-M   'P 1'
#
loop_
_entity.id
_entity.type
_entity.pdbx_description
1 polymer ?
#
loop_
_entity_poly.entity_id
_entity_poly.type
_entity_poly.pdbx_seq_one_letter_code
_entity_poly.pdbx_strand_id
1 'polypeptide(L)'
;SLGQSFYDYTEKQAVPISIPTYKHVEQNGEKFVVYNVYMAGRQLCSKRYREFAILHHNLKREFANFTFPRLPGKWPFSLSEQQLDARRRGLEEYLEKVCSIRVIGESDVMQEFLSESDENFNGVSDVELRVALPDITTVTVRVKKNSTTDQVYQAVASKVGMDSTTA
;
A
#
# COMPACT_ATOMS: atom_id res chain seq x y z
N SER A 1 -19.76 -25.75 9.72
CA SER A 1 -18.50 -26.23 9.16
C SER A 1 -18.22 -25.41 7.91
N LEU A 2 -17.49 -24.30 8.03
CA LEU A 2 -17.16 -23.46 6.88
C LEU A 2 -15.97 -24.10 6.18
N GLY A 3 -16.17 -24.50 4.93
CA GLY A 3 -15.20 -25.27 4.14
C GLY A 3 -13.85 -24.58 4.11
N GLN A 4 -12.83 -25.28 4.60
CA GLN A 4 -11.45 -24.84 4.46
C GLN A 4 -11.11 -24.92 2.98
N SER A 5 -10.96 -23.77 2.32
CA SER A 5 -10.53 -23.71 0.91
C SER A 5 -9.22 -24.50 0.77
N PHE A 6 -9.26 -25.57 -0.01
CA PHE A 6 -8.12 -26.44 -0.22
C PHE A 6 -7.35 -25.92 -1.44
N TYR A 7 -6.36 -25.06 -1.17
CA TYR A 7 -5.49 -24.53 -2.21
C TYR A 7 -4.35 -25.50 -2.51
N ASP A 8 -4.02 -25.68 -3.79
CA ASP A 8 -2.80 -26.39 -4.21
C ASP A 8 -1.63 -25.41 -4.23
N TYR A 9 -0.73 -25.56 -3.26
CA TYR A 9 0.49 -24.76 -3.15
C TYR A 9 1.71 -25.41 -3.83
N THR A 10 1.55 -26.58 -4.44
CA THR A 10 2.65 -27.29 -5.11
C THR A 10 2.86 -26.81 -6.54
N GLU A 11 1.83 -26.21 -7.14
CA GLU A 11 1.91 -25.62 -8.46
C GLU A 11 2.78 -24.36 -8.44
N LYS A 12 3.94 -24.47 -9.09
CA LYS A 12 4.92 -23.40 -9.19
C LYS A 12 4.94 -22.80 -10.59
N GLN A 13 5.19 -21.50 -10.65
CA GLN A 13 5.41 -20.75 -11.88
C GLN A 13 6.69 -19.93 -11.78
N ALA A 14 7.38 -19.77 -12.91
CA ALA A 14 8.45 -18.79 -13.01
C ALA A 14 7.83 -17.41 -13.21
N VAL A 15 8.09 -16.49 -12.28
CA VAL A 15 7.61 -15.11 -12.37
C VAL A 15 8.83 -14.20 -12.46
N PRO A 16 9.05 -13.49 -13.57
CA PRO A 16 10.18 -12.58 -13.73
C PRO A 16 9.93 -11.26 -12.98
N ILE A 17 9.60 -11.36 -11.69
CA ILE A 17 9.31 -10.22 -10.80
C ILE A 17 10.60 -9.73 -10.14
N SER A 18 10.78 -8.41 -10.07
CA SER A 18 11.95 -7.80 -9.44
C SER A 18 11.60 -6.46 -8.78
N ILE A 19 12.46 -5.99 -7.89
CA ILE A 19 12.42 -4.66 -7.30
C ILE A 19 13.80 -4.02 -7.51
N PRO A 20 14.13 -3.56 -8.73
CA PRO A 20 15.47 -3.10 -9.07
C PRO A 20 15.86 -1.79 -8.39
N THR A 21 14.88 -0.97 -7.96
CA THR A 21 15.14 0.37 -7.42
C THR A 21 14.23 0.73 -6.26
N TYR A 22 14.69 1.65 -5.40
CA TYR A 22 13.88 2.42 -4.47
C TYR A 22 14.08 3.91 -4.73
N LYS A 23 13.12 4.75 -4.31
CA LYS A 23 13.20 6.21 -4.46
C LYS A 23 12.69 6.90 -3.20
N HIS A 24 13.31 8.04 -2.88
CA HIS A 24 12.77 8.98 -1.91
C HIS A 24 11.67 9.81 -2.59
N VAL A 25 10.51 9.91 -1.97
CA VAL A 25 9.34 10.64 -2.45
C VAL A 25 8.91 11.59 -1.36
N GLU A 26 8.49 12.79 -1.76
CA GLU A 26 7.84 13.77 -0.89
C GLU A 26 6.43 14.00 -1.40
N GLN A 27 5.43 13.69 -0.57
CA GLN A 27 4.02 13.86 -0.92
C GLN A 27 3.25 14.35 0.30
N ASN A 28 2.42 15.39 0.13
CA ASN A 28 1.64 16.00 1.20
C ASN A 28 2.48 16.40 2.44
N GLY A 29 3.75 16.80 2.22
CA GLY A 29 4.70 17.15 3.27
C GLY A 29 5.31 15.96 4.03
N GLU A 30 4.98 14.72 3.69
CA GLU A 30 5.63 13.51 4.23
C GLU A 30 6.73 13.05 3.27
N LYS A 31 7.94 12.83 3.82
CA LYS A 31 9.05 12.20 3.11
C LYS A 31 9.09 10.71 3.42
N PHE A 32 9.08 9.87 2.40
CA PHE A 32 9.13 8.41 2.55
C PHE A 32 9.84 7.74 1.39
N VAL A 33 10.12 6.44 1.54
CA VAL A 33 10.75 5.63 0.51
C VAL A 33 9.75 4.65 -0.09
N VAL A 34 9.74 4.59 -1.41
CA VAL A 34 8.98 3.63 -2.22
C VAL A 34 9.90 2.66 -2.93
N TYR A 35 9.40 1.45 -3.15
CA TYR A 35 10.10 0.36 -3.83
C TYR A 35 9.37 0.09 -5.15
N ASN A 36 10.09 0.15 -6.26
CA ASN A 36 9.48 0.03 -7.59
C ASN A 36 9.49 -1.44 -8.00
N VAL A 37 8.31 -2.04 -8.15
CA VAL A 37 8.12 -3.44 -8.50
C VAL A 37 7.98 -3.56 -10.01
N TYR A 38 8.72 -4.48 -10.61
CA TYR A 38 8.75 -4.74 -12.04
C TYR A 38 8.42 -6.20 -12.32
N MET A 39 7.83 -6.47 -13.48
CA MET A 39 7.70 -7.81 -14.03
C MET A 39 8.10 -7.80 -15.49
N ALA A 40 9.04 -8.68 -15.87
CA ALA A 40 9.61 -8.75 -17.21
C ALA A 40 10.08 -7.38 -17.77
N GLY A 41 10.65 -6.54 -16.91
CA GLY A 41 11.15 -5.21 -17.28
C GLY A 41 10.08 -4.10 -17.34
N ARG A 42 8.79 -4.41 -17.16
CA ARG A 42 7.73 -3.41 -17.03
C ARG A 42 7.48 -3.10 -15.56
N GLN A 43 7.44 -1.81 -15.20
CA GLN A 43 7.03 -1.41 -13.85
C GLN A 43 5.54 -1.71 -13.66
N LEU A 44 5.20 -2.40 -12.58
CA LEU A 44 3.82 -2.72 -12.21
C LEU A 44 3.29 -1.73 -11.18
N CYS A 45 4.04 -1.50 -10.11
CA CYS A 45 3.64 -0.56 -9.06
C CYS A 45 4.85 0.05 -8.35
N SER A 46 4.60 1.08 -7.55
CA SER A 46 5.56 1.65 -6.62
C SER A 46 4.89 1.78 -5.27
N LYS A 47 5.50 1.20 -4.22
CA LYS A 47 4.85 0.98 -2.93
C LYS A 47 5.79 1.28 -1.77
N ARG A 48 5.30 1.90 -0.69
CA ARG A 48 6.07 2.03 0.56
C ARG A 48 6.10 0.71 1.31
N TYR A 49 7.10 0.49 2.16
CA TYR A 49 7.24 -0.75 2.93
C TYR A 49 5.97 -1.16 3.72
N ARG A 50 5.20 -0.18 4.23
CA ARG A 50 3.95 -0.47 4.96
C ARG A 50 2.92 -1.21 4.09
N GLU A 51 2.86 -0.92 2.79
CA GLU A 51 1.94 -1.59 1.87
C GLU A 51 2.33 -3.06 1.68
N PHE A 52 3.62 -3.39 1.63
CA PHE A 52 4.09 -4.78 1.65
C PHE A 52 3.73 -5.50 2.96
N ALA A 53 3.78 -4.81 4.10
CA ALA A 53 3.34 -5.38 5.38
C ALA A 53 1.83 -5.64 5.43
N ILE A 54 1.03 -4.77 4.79
CA ILE A 54 -0.43 -4.96 4.64
C ILE A 54 -0.70 -6.17 3.72
N LEU A 55 -0.02 -6.23 2.57
CA LEU A 55 -0.07 -7.39 1.66
C LEU A 55 0.23 -8.69 2.42
N HIS A 56 1.36 -8.75 3.13
CA HIS A 56 1.76 -9.92 3.90
C HIS A 56 0.68 -10.37 4.90
N HIS A 57 0.06 -9.41 5.59
CA HIS A 57 -1.03 -9.72 6.52
C HIS A 57 -2.28 -10.26 5.80
N ASN A 58 -2.68 -9.64 4.70
CA ASN A 58 -3.84 -10.07 3.90
C ASN A 58 -3.61 -11.48 3.33
N LEU A 59 -2.44 -11.75 2.75
CA LEU A 59 -2.06 -13.06 2.24
C LEU A 59 -2.07 -14.13 3.34
N LYS A 60 -1.53 -13.83 4.53
CA LYS A 60 -1.57 -14.76 5.68
C LYS A 60 -2.98 -15.06 6.17
N ARG A 61 -3.90 -14.09 6.04
CA ARG A 61 -5.31 -14.28 6.43
C ARG A 61 -6.04 -15.16 5.42
N GLU A 62 -5.81 -14.95 4.14
CA GLU A 62 -6.46 -15.69 3.05
C GLU A 62 -5.89 -17.10 2.89
N PHE A 63 -4.56 -17.24 2.87
CA PHE A 63 -3.84 -18.51 2.71
C PHE A 63 -3.29 -18.99 4.06
N ALA A 64 -4.17 -19.09 5.07
CA ALA A 64 -3.78 -19.39 6.46
C ALA A 64 -2.99 -20.72 6.63
N ASN A 65 -3.16 -21.65 5.68
CA ASN A 65 -2.51 -22.96 5.69
C ASN A 65 -1.12 -22.94 5.03
N PHE A 66 -0.72 -21.81 4.42
CA PHE A 66 0.55 -21.67 3.72
C PHE A 66 1.64 -21.10 4.65
N THR A 67 2.84 -21.69 4.58
CA THR A 67 4.01 -21.22 5.33
C THR A 67 4.71 -20.10 4.57
N PHE A 68 4.34 -18.85 4.85
CA PHE A 68 4.94 -17.69 4.19
C PHE A 68 6.40 -17.47 4.59
N PRO A 69 7.26 -17.04 3.65
CA PRO A 69 8.58 -16.52 3.98
C PRO A 69 8.46 -15.29 4.89
N ARG A 70 9.51 -15.02 5.67
CA ARG A 70 9.54 -13.85 6.55
C ARG A 70 9.65 -12.58 5.69
N LEU A 71 8.77 -11.63 5.95
CA LEU A 71 8.91 -10.28 5.40
C LEU A 71 10.09 -9.56 6.10
N PRO A 72 10.91 -8.75 5.40
CA PRO A 72 11.91 -7.91 6.02
C PRO A 72 11.32 -7.10 7.17
N GLY A 73 12.01 -7.00 8.30
CA GLY A 73 11.46 -6.40 9.52
C GLY A 73 11.31 -4.87 9.47
N LYS A 74 10.45 -4.37 10.36
CA LYS A 74 10.43 -2.95 10.72
C LYS A 74 11.68 -2.62 11.54
N TRP A 75 12.22 -1.44 11.32
CA TRP A 75 13.31 -0.87 12.12
C TRP A 75 12.74 0.31 12.91
N PRO A 76 13.06 0.45 14.20
CA PRO A 76 12.51 1.51 15.05
C PRO A 76 13.12 2.89 14.79
N PHE A 77 14.17 2.97 13.97
CA PHE A 77 14.87 4.21 13.61
C PHE A 77 14.81 4.44 12.10
N SER A 78 15.19 5.65 11.68
CA SER A 78 15.41 5.94 10.26
C SER A 78 16.43 4.96 9.67
N LEU A 79 16.17 4.51 8.45
CA LEU A 79 17.07 3.58 7.76
C LEU A 79 18.18 4.35 7.05
N SER A 80 19.40 3.83 7.11
CA SER A 80 20.48 4.23 6.21
C SER A 80 20.22 3.73 4.78
N GLU A 81 20.90 4.31 3.79
CA GLU A 81 20.83 3.85 2.39
C GLU A 81 21.16 2.35 2.24
N GLN A 82 22.17 1.87 2.98
CA GLN A 82 22.51 0.45 2.99
C GLN A 82 21.36 -0.42 3.53
N GLN A 83 20.65 0.04 4.56
CA GLN A 83 19.50 -0.67 5.11
C GLN A 83 18.27 -0.59 4.20
N LEU A 84 18.09 0.51 3.46
CA LEU A 84 17.06 0.65 2.43
C LEU A 84 17.29 -0.33 1.29
N ASP A 85 18.51 -0.46 0.80
CA ASP A 85 18.87 -1.42 -0.24
C ASP A 85 18.79 -2.89 0.24
N ALA A 86 19.17 -3.16 1.49
CA ALA A 86 18.96 -4.48 2.10
C ALA A 86 17.46 -4.82 2.20
N ARG A 87 16.62 -3.84 2.57
CA ARG A 87 15.17 -4.01 2.56
C ARG A 87 14.64 -4.23 1.14
N ARG A 88 15.12 -3.47 0.14
CA ARG A 88 14.74 -3.65 -1.28
C ARG A 88 14.98 -5.10 -1.73
N ARG A 89 16.19 -5.64 -1.52
CA ARG A 89 16.50 -7.06 -1.82
C ARG A 89 15.60 -8.03 -1.08
N GLY A 90 15.38 -7.82 0.20
CA GLY A 90 14.52 -8.71 0.99
C GLY A 90 13.05 -8.67 0.56
N LEU A 91 12.56 -7.53 0.05
CA LEU A 91 11.22 -7.41 -0.53
C LEU A 91 11.14 -8.11 -1.89
N GLU A 92 12.19 -8.02 -2.71
CA GLU A 92 12.32 -8.73 -3.99
C GLU A 92 12.28 -10.25 -3.76
N GLU A 93 13.15 -10.78 -2.91
CA GLU A 93 13.17 -12.22 -2.56
C GLU A 93 11.83 -12.70 -1.97
N TYR A 94 11.15 -11.84 -1.21
CA TYR A 94 9.83 -12.15 -0.66
C TYR A 94 8.80 -12.31 -1.78
N LEU A 95 8.72 -11.35 -2.70
CA LEU A 95 7.80 -11.40 -3.83
C LEU A 95 8.11 -12.57 -4.78
N GLU A 96 9.39 -12.83 -5.09
CA GLU A 96 9.79 -13.98 -5.91
C GLU A 96 9.26 -15.29 -5.33
N LYS A 97 9.47 -15.53 -4.02
CA LYS A 97 9.01 -16.74 -3.34
C LYS A 97 7.50 -16.86 -3.32
N VAL A 98 6.80 -15.77 -3.01
CA VAL A 98 5.34 -15.77 -2.86
C VAL A 98 4.64 -15.87 -4.22
N CYS A 99 5.07 -15.09 -5.22
CA CYS A 99 4.49 -15.11 -6.56
C CYS A 99 4.81 -16.40 -7.32
N SER A 100 5.89 -17.11 -6.96
CA SER A 100 6.22 -18.42 -7.55
C SER A 100 5.15 -19.47 -7.26
N ILE A 101 4.33 -19.31 -6.23
CA ILE A 101 3.20 -20.21 -5.94
C ILE A 101 1.99 -19.70 -6.71
N ARG A 102 1.55 -20.46 -7.72
CA ARG A 102 0.61 -19.98 -8.74
C ARG A 102 -0.67 -19.40 -8.12
N VAL A 103 -1.29 -20.15 -7.22
CA VAL A 103 -2.55 -19.75 -6.56
C VAL A 103 -2.42 -18.47 -5.72
N ILE A 104 -1.23 -18.16 -5.20
CA ILE A 104 -0.98 -16.92 -4.46
C ILE A 104 -0.63 -15.79 -5.42
N GLY A 105 0.24 -16.05 -6.40
CA GLY A 105 0.64 -15.07 -7.42
C GLY A 105 -0.54 -14.57 -8.25
N GLU A 106 -1.49 -15.43 -8.57
CA GLU A 106 -2.70 -15.12 -9.35
C GLU A 106 -3.88 -14.64 -8.48
N SER A 107 -3.73 -14.58 -7.16
CA SER A 107 -4.82 -14.16 -6.25
C SER A 107 -5.19 -12.70 -6.42
N ASP A 108 -6.47 -12.37 -6.19
CA ASP A 108 -6.97 -10.99 -6.24
C ASP A 108 -6.17 -10.06 -5.33
N VAL A 109 -5.80 -10.51 -4.12
CA VAL A 109 -5.01 -9.74 -3.18
C VAL A 109 -3.61 -9.40 -3.72
N MET A 110 -2.97 -10.32 -4.45
CA MET A 110 -1.68 -10.06 -5.10
C MET A 110 -1.85 -9.15 -6.31
N GLN A 111 -2.84 -9.42 -7.16
CA GLN A 111 -3.09 -8.64 -8.37
C GLN A 111 -3.46 -7.18 -8.03
N GLU A 112 -4.26 -6.96 -6.98
CA GLU A 112 -4.57 -5.62 -6.46
C GLU A 112 -3.30 -4.91 -5.98
N PHE A 113 -2.41 -5.58 -5.26
CA PHE A 113 -1.15 -4.99 -4.81
C PHE A 113 -0.21 -4.62 -5.98
N LEU A 114 -0.14 -5.48 -6.99
CA LEU A 114 0.69 -5.28 -8.18
C LEU A 114 0.09 -4.30 -9.19
N SER A 115 -1.18 -3.96 -9.07
CA SER A 115 -1.80 -2.94 -9.92
C SER A 115 -1.16 -1.56 -9.69
N GLU A 116 -1.16 -0.73 -10.74
CA GLU A 116 -0.67 0.65 -10.65
C GLU A 116 -1.45 1.36 -9.54
N SER A 117 -0.75 1.72 -8.45
CA SER A 117 -1.32 2.65 -7.50
C SER A 117 -1.36 4.01 -8.16
N ASP A 118 -2.55 4.62 -8.22
CA ASP A 118 -2.66 6.08 -8.11
C ASP A 118 -1.66 6.51 -7.04
N GLU A 119 -0.90 7.58 -7.28
CA GLU A 119 0.28 8.01 -6.51
C GLU A 119 0.05 8.22 -4.99
N ASN A 120 -1.09 7.81 -4.44
CA ASN A 120 -1.42 7.73 -3.04
C ASN A 120 -0.71 6.56 -2.31
N PHE A 121 0.57 6.72 -2.00
CA PHE A 121 1.43 5.72 -1.33
C PHE A 121 1.08 5.43 0.13
N ASN A 122 0.07 6.08 0.72
CA ASN A 122 -0.22 5.90 2.14
C ASN A 122 -0.90 4.56 2.45
N GLY A 123 -1.38 3.82 1.45
CA GLY A 123 -2.26 2.66 1.68
C GLY A 123 -3.51 3.03 2.48
N VAL A 124 -3.83 4.33 2.51
CA VAL A 124 -4.95 4.90 3.22
C VAL A 124 -6.04 5.14 2.19
N SER A 125 -7.12 4.39 2.34
CA SER A 125 -8.32 4.55 1.55
C SER A 125 -8.93 5.94 1.78
N ASP A 126 -9.58 6.45 0.75
CA ASP A 126 -10.48 7.58 0.92
C ASP A 126 -11.67 7.17 1.77
N VAL A 127 -12.21 8.14 2.50
CA VAL A 127 -13.47 8.06 3.22
C VAL A 127 -14.29 9.30 2.89
N GLU A 128 -15.60 9.13 2.79
CA GLU A 128 -16.52 10.25 2.72
C GLU A 128 -16.90 10.67 4.14
N LEU A 129 -16.58 11.91 4.50
CA LEU A 129 -17.00 12.52 5.74
C LEU A 129 -18.17 13.47 5.45
N ARG A 130 -19.28 13.25 6.16
CA ARG A 130 -20.40 14.19 6.21
C ARG A 130 -20.17 15.16 7.37
N VAL A 131 -19.98 16.43 7.04
CA VAL A 131 -19.68 17.51 7.99
C VAL A 131 -20.90 18.42 8.08
N ALA A 132 -21.41 18.62 9.29
CA ALA A 132 -22.49 19.58 9.53
C ALA A 132 -21.92 21.00 9.59
N LEU A 133 -22.59 21.92 8.93
CA LEU A 133 -22.23 23.33 8.89
C LEU A 133 -23.13 24.14 9.85
N PRO A 134 -22.72 25.36 10.25
CA PRO A 134 -23.50 26.19 11.17
C PRO A 134 -24.90 26.57 10.66
N ASP A 135 -25.11 26.56 9.34
CA ASP A 135 -26.40 26.81 8.69
C ASP A 135 -27.32 25.58 8.66
N ILE A 136 -26.98 24.52 9.42
CA ILE A 136 -27.72 23.25 9.53
C ILE A 136 -27.60 22.38 8.25
N THR A 137 -26.95 22.87 7.21
CA THR A 137 -26.66 22.06 6.02
C THR A 137 -25.52 21.08 6.30
N THR A 138 -25.38 20.08 5.43
CA THR A 138 -24.28 19.11 5.52
C THR A 138 -23.52 19.08 4.22
N VAL A 139 -22.19 19.12 4.30
CA VAL A 139 -21.30 18.94 3.17
C VAL A 139 -20.64 17.57 3.25
N THR A 140 -20.49 16.90 2.11
CA THR A 140 -19.74 15.65 2.02
C THR A 140 -18.38 15.94 1.38
N VAL A 141 -17.31 15.62 2.11
CA VAL A 141 -15.93 15.73 1.62
C VAL A 141 -15.29 14.35 1.56
N ARG A 142 -14.56 14.10 0.47
CA ARG A 142 -13.76 12.90 0.30
C ARG A 142 -12.35 13.21 0.78
N VAL A 143 -11.92 12.56 1.86
CA VAL A 143 -10.60 12.77 2.49
C VAL A 143 -9.94 11.43 2.77
N LYS A 144 -8.64 11.42 3.11
CA LYS A 144 -7.95 10.19 3.49
C LYS A 144 -8.36 9.79 4.92
N LYS A 145 -8.45 8.50 5.22
CA LYS A 145 -8.77 8.00 6.58
C LYS A 145 -7.81 8.48 7.68
N ASN A 146 -6.60 8.92 7.31
CA ASN A 146 -5.59 9.48 8.22
C ASN A 146 -5.49 11.00 8.13
N SER A 147 -6.42 11.67 7.44
CA SER A 147 -6.40 13.12 7.34
C SER A 147 -6.48 13.76 8.73
N THR A 148 -5.64 14.77 8.96
CA THR A 148 -5.68 15.57 10.18
C THR A 148 -6.90 16.50 10.15
N THR A 149 -7.26 17.04 11.32
CA THR A 149 -8.33 18.05 11.43
C THR A 149 -8.13 19.20 10.46
N ASP A 150 -6.90 19.71 10.31
CA ASP A 150 -6.59 20.80 9.38
C ASP A 150 -6.84 20.42 7.92
N GLN A 151 -6.46 19.21 7.51
CA GLN A 151 -6.69 18.73 6.14
C GLN A 151 -8.18 18.56 5.85
N VAL A 152 -8.95 18.05 6.82
CA VAL A 152 -10.41 17.94 6.71
C VAL A 152 -11.04 19.34 6.63
N TYR A 153 -10.60 20.26 7.48
CA TYR A 153 -11.07 21.66 7.47
C TYR A 153 -10.81 22.33 6.12
N GLN A 154 -9.59 22.23 5.58
CA GLN A 154 -9.26 22.80 4.28
C GLN A 154 -10.09 22.19 3.13
N ALA A 155 -10.32 20.88 3.15
CA ALA A 155 -11.19 20.22 2.18
C ALA A 155 -12.65 20.73 2.27
N VAL A 156 -13.16 20.96 3.48
CA VAL A 156 -14.48 21.55 3.70
C VAL A 156 -14.52 22.98 3.21
N ALA A 157 -13.60 23.84 3.64
CA ALA A 157 -13.51 25.25 3.29
C ALA A 157 -13.46 25.45 1.76
N SER A 158 -12.60 24.69 1.09
CA SER A 158 -12.51 24.69 -0.38
C SER A 158 -13.82 24.24 -1.04
N LYS A 159 -14.48 23.20 -0.51
CA LYS A 159 -15.74 22.66 -1.06
C LYS A 159 -16.90 23.65 -0.93
N VAL A 160 -16.92 24.47 0.12
CA VAL A 160 -17.98 25.46 0.36
C VAL A 160 -17.64 26.85 -0.19
N GLY A 161 -16.51 27.02 -0.89
CA GLY A 161 -16.09 28.29 -1.46
C GLY A 161 -15.69 29.34 -0.42
N MET A 162 -15.21 28.90 0.75
CA MET A 162 -14.61 29.80 1.73
C MET A 162 -13.18 30.12 1.28
N ASP A 163 -13.02 31.20 0.52
CA ASP A 163 -11.71 31.76 0.22
C ASP A 163 -11.07 32.32 1.51
N SER A 164 -9.77 32.10 1.67
CA SER A 164 -8.98 32.59 2.80
C SER A 164 -8.84 34.12 2.74
N THR A 165 -9.89 34.84 3.14
CA THR A 165 -9.85 36.29 3.35
C THR A 165 -10.76 36.66 4.50
N THR A 166 -10.39 36.30 5.74
CA THR A 166 -10.57 37.19 6.89
C THR A 166 -9.73 36.72 8.08
N ALA A 167 -8.55 37.31 8.25
CA ALA A 167 -8.00 37.83 9.51
C ALA A 167 -6.64 38.48 9.22
#